data_AF-A0A2E8TH03-F1
#
_entry.id   AF-A0A2E8TH03-F1
#
_cell.length_a   1.000
_cell.length_b   1.000
_cell.length_c   1.000
_cell.angle_alpha   90.00
_cell.angle_beta   90.00
_cell.angle_gamma   90.00
#
_symmetry.space_group_name_H-M   'P 1'
#
loop_
_entity.id
_entity.type
_entity.pdbx_description
1 polymer ?
#
loop_
_entity_poly.entity_id
_entity_poly.type
_entity_poly.pdbx_seq_one_letter_code
_entity_poly.pdbx_strand_id
1 'polypeptide(L)'
;WLGVAWASTLMVVLLLAVGFWCAPLWVPLITDPEMPTLAADLLASGLVWHAAGWFSLAVVLGLVAWRRTAVVRLLAVQLPLLCFHLASLIPIAELADQLRQLPVRQATQTLINQQRSGEPLAMVGAMKPSVHFYAGQVILFEGRSDGALVNLADRLNHEQRRGWRGVPLQSSGASPTVLMIIDQGTIRQKHWRGLQPETLGRFGIYTVWRVERTRLNDRAAELMSDGVDADWREPRPERF
;
A
#
# COMPACT_ATOMS: atom_id res chain seq x y z
N TRP A 1 -7.15 -48.09 -3.22
CA TRP A 1 -6.18 -46.99 -3.40
C TRP A 1 -6.72 -45.86 -4.29
N LEU A 2 -6.95 -46.05 -5.59
CA LEU A 2 -7.36 -44.96 -6.50
C LEU A 2 -8.70 -44.29 -6.11
N GLY A 3 -9.71 -45.06 -5.66
CA GLY A 3 -10.98 -44.51 -5.20
C GLY A 3 -10.87 -43.69 -3.91
N VAL A 4 -9.99 -44.10 -3.00
CA VAL A 4 -9.71 -43.37 -1.75
C VAL A 4 -9.00 -42.05 -2.07
N ALA A 5 -7.97 -42.09 -2.92
CA ALA A 5 -7.29 -40.88 -3.38
C ALA A 5 -8.26 -39.89 -4.04
N TRP A 6 -9.15 -40.38 -4.90
CA TRP A 6 -10.17 -39.56 -5.56
C TRP A 6 -11.17 -38.96 -4.56
N ALA A 7 -11.65 -39.75 -3.59
CA ALA A 7 -12.51 -39.28 -2.51
C ALA A 7 -11.84 -38.14 -1.72
N SER A 8 -10.57 -38.34 -1.33
CA SER A 8 -9.80 -37.35 -0.60
C SER A 8 -9.61 -36.06 -1.39
N THR A 9 -9.33 -36.14 -2.70
CA THR A 9 -9.23 -34.95 -3.56
C THR A 9 -10.55 -34.18 -3.59
N LEU A 10 -11.69 -34.84 -3.81
CA LEU A 10 -12.98 -34.16 -3.81
C LEU A 10 -13.33 -33.57 -2.45
N MET A 11 -12.94 -34.24 -1.36
CA MET A 11 -13.12 -33.73 0.00
C MET A 11 -12.34 -32.43 0.21
N VAL A 12 -11.08 -32.35 -0.21
CA VAL A 12 -10.28 -31.12 -0.11
C VAL A 12 -10.88 -29.99 -0.95
N VAL A 13 -11.27 -30.28 -2.20
CA VAL A 13 -11.91 -29.28 -3.07
C VAL A 13 -13.24 -28.80 -2.48
N LEU A 14 -14.02 -29.69 -1.86
CA LEU A 14 -15.26 -29.35 -1.17
C LEU A 14 -15.00 -28.47 0.06
N LEU A 15 -13.99 -28.78 0.87
CA LEU A 15 -13.62 -27.94 2.01
C LEU A 15 -13.23 -26.52 1.58
N LEU A 16 -12.48 -26.39 0.48
CA LEU A 16 -12.14 -25.09 -0.10
C LEU A 16 -13.39 -24.37 -0.63
N ALA A 17 -14.32 -25.09 -1.30
CA ALA A 17 -15.59 -24.52 -1.73
C ALA A 17 -16.39 -23.96 -0.55
N VAL A 18 -16.51 -24.73 0.54
CA VAL A 18 -17.17 -24.29 1.78
C VAL A 18 -16.45 -23.08 2.37
N GLY A 19 -15.12 -23.09 2.39
CA GLY A 19 -14.32 -21.94 2.82
C GLY A 19 -14.65 -20.65 2.06
N PHE A 20 -14.79 -20.73 0.73
CA PHE A 20 -15.19 -19.58 -0.08
C PHE A 20 -16.65 -19.17 0.12
N TRP A 21 -17.59 -20.12 0.29
CA TRP A 21 -18.98 -19.79 0.62
C TRP A 21 -19.11 -19.12 2.00
N CYS A 22 -18.23 -19.47 2.93
CA CYS A 22 -18.13 -18.85 4.25
C CYS A 22 -17.30 -17.55 4.26
N ALA A 23 -16.98 -16.98 3.10
CA ALA A 23 -16.20 -15.74 2.99
C ALA A 23 -16.66 -14.58 3.88
N PRO A 24 -17.97 -14.30 4.05
CA PRO A 24 -18.42 -13.22 4.94
C PRO A 24 -18.00 -13.39 6.41
N LEU A 25 -17.64 -14.60 6.84
CA LEU A 25 -17.23 -14.88 8.21
C LEU A 25 -15.75 -14.58 8.45
N TRP A 26 -14.89 -14.78 7.45
CA TRP A 26 -13.43 -14.69 7.63
C TRP A 26 -12.78 -13.56 6.84
N VAL A 27 -13.33 -13.15 5.69
CA VAL A 27 -12.78 -12.03 4.89
C VAL A 27 -12.74 -10.73 5.70
N PRO A 28 -13.75 -10.38 6.53
CA PRO A 28 -13.67 -9.19 7.38
C PRO A 28 -12.57 -9.24 8.45
N LEU A 29 -11.99 -10.41 8.74
CA LEU A 29 -10.87 -10.56 9.67
C LEU A 29 -9.53 -10.15 9.04
N ILE A 30 -9.49 -9.94 7.72
CA ILE A 30 -8.30 -9.46 7.03
C ILE A 30 -8.08 -7.99 7.40
N THR A 31 -7.07 -7.73 8.22
CA THR A 31 -6.65 -6.38 8.61
C THR A 31 -5.30 -6.07 7.98
N ASP A 32 -5.31 -5.29 6.89
CA ASP A 32 -4.10 -4.75 6.28
C ASP A 32 -4.07 -3.22 6.43
N PRO A 33 -3.12 -2.65 7.20
CA PRO A 33 -2.99 -1.21 7.36
C PRO A 33 -2.69 -0.44 6.07
N GLU A 34 -2.11 -1.08 5.04
CA GLU A 34 -1.87 -0.45 3.73
C GLU A 34 -3.11 -0.50 2.83
N MET A 35 -4.00 -1.47 3.01
CA MET A 35 -5.21 -1.69 2.21
C MET A 35 -6.46 -1.79 3.11
N PRO A 36 -6.89 -0.69 3.75
CA PRO A 36 -7.92 -0.71 4.78
C PRO A 36 -9.30 -1.15 4.28
N THR A 37 -9.56 -1.03 2.97
CA THR A 37 -10.84 -1.40 2.34
C THR A 37 -10.80 -2.77 1.70
N LEU A 38 -9.66 -3.49 1.72
CA LEU A 38 -9.46 -4.76 1.01
C LEU A 38 -10.60 -5.76 1.26
N ALA A 39 -10.97 -5.98 2.52
CA ALA A 39 -12.03 -6.93 2.86
C ALA A 39 -13.39 -6.52 2.27
N ALA A 40 -13.72 -5.23 2.34
CA ALA A 40 -14.97 -4.70 1.81
C ALA A 40 -14.99 -4.77 0.28
N ASP A 41 -13.92 -4.36 -0.38
CA ASP A 41 -13.79 -4.37 -1.85
C ASP A 41 -13.78 -5.81 -2.38
N LEU A 42 -13.12 -6.74 -1.68
CA LEU A 42 -13.08 -8.15 -2.06
C LEU A 42 -14.47 -8.80 -2.00
N LEU A 43 -15.26 -8.53 -0.95
CA LEU A 43 -16.64 -9.02 -0.86
C LEU A 43 -17.57 -8.34 -1.88
N ALA A 44 -17.43 -7.03 -2.06
CA ALA A 44 -18.25 -6.25 -3.00
C ALA A 44 -17.99 -6.63 -4.46
N SER A 45 -16.75 -6.98 -4.81
CA SER A 45 -16.37 -7.43 -6.16
C SER A 45 -17.04 -8.75 -6.59
N GLY A 46 -17.50 -9.54 -5.61
CA GLY A 46 -18.05 -10.87 -5.83
C GLY A 46 -17.06 -11.91 -6.33
N LEU A 47 -15.76 -11.59 -6.45
CA LEU A 47 -14.73 -12.51 -6.93
C LEU A 47 -14.61 -13.76 -6.06
N VAL A 48 -14.84 -13.61 -4.75
CA VAL A 48 -14.84 -14.75 -3.81
C VAL A 48 -16.04 -15.68 -4.04
N TRP A 49 -17.18 -15.14 -4.46
CA TRP A 49 -18.36 -15.94 -4.82
C TRP A 49 -18.16 -16.67 -6.14
N HIS A 50 -17.50 -16.03 -7.12
CA HIS A 50 -17.07 -16.72 -8.34
C HIS A 50 -16.13 -17.89 -8.02
N ALA A 51 -15.17 -17.70 -7.10
CA ALA A 51 -14.32 -18.78 -6.62
C ALA A 51 -15.11 -19.92 -5.98
N ALA A 52 -16.06 -19.60 -5.10
CA ALA A 52 -16.96 -20.58 -4.48
C ALA A 52 -17.72 -21.40 -5.55
N GLY A 53 -18.22 -20.73 -6.58
CA GLY A 53 -18.92 -21.35 -7.72
C GLY A 53 -18.03 -22.34 -8.49
N TRP A 54 -16.82 -21.93 -8.88
CA TRP A 54 -15.90 -22.79 -9.62
C TRP A 54 -15.44 -24.02 -8.83
N PHE A 55 -15.15 -23.85 -7.53
CA PHE A 55 -14.82 -24.98 -6.66
C PHE A 55 -16.01 -25.91 -6.46
N SER A 56 -17.23 -25.38 -6.31
CA SER A 56 -18.45 -26.18 -6.22
C SER A 56 -18.70 -26.99 -7.50
N LEU A 57 -18.50 -26.35 -8.66
CA LEU A 57 -18.60 -27.01 -9.97
C LEU A 57 -17.57 -28.14 -10.11
N ALA A 58 -16.33 -27.92 -9.67
CA ALA A 58 -15.29 -28.95 -9.66
C ALA A 58 -15.71 -30.19 -8.84
N VAL A 59 -16.33 -29.99 -7.67
CA VAL A 59 -16.87 -31.10 -6.86
C VAL A 59 -17.97 -31.84 -7.60
N VAL A 60 -18.97 -31.13 -8.13
CA VAL A 60 -20.11 -31.73 -8.84
C VAL A 60 -19.65 -32.53 -10.05
N LEU A 61 -18.79 -31.96 -10.90
CA LEU A 61 -18.24 -32.66 -12.07
C LEU A 61 -17.37 -33.84 -11.66
N GLY A 62 -16.60 -33.71 -10.59
CA GLY A 62 -15.81 -34.81 -10.03
C GLY A 62 -16.63 -35.98 -9.51
N LEU A 63 -17.80 -35.71 -8.91
CA LEU A 63 -18.77 -36.73 -8.49
C LEU A 63 -19.46 -37.39 -9.69
N VAL A 64 -19.90 -36.62 -10.69
CA VAL A 64 -20.52 -37.15 -11.90
C VAL A 64 -19.54 -38.00 -12.72
N ALA A 65 -18.27 -37.59 -12.78
CA ALA A 65 -17.22 -38.31 -13.49
C ALA A 65 -16.70 -39.55 -12.72
N TRP A 66 -17.20 -39.86 -11.52
CA TRP A 66 -16.64 -40.89 -10.63
C TRP A 66 -16.42 -42.26 -11.29
N ARG A 67 -17.34 -42.69 -12.15
CA ARG A 67 -17.26 -43.97 -12.88
C ARG A 67 -16.64 -43.88 -14.27
N ARG A 68 -16.17 -42.70 -14.68
CA ARG A 68 -15.54 -42.46 -15.98
C ARG A 68 -14.05 -42.82 -15.95
N THR A 69 -13.43 -42.80 -17.11
CA THR A 69 -11.99 -43.03 -17.26
C THR A 69 -11.17 -42.05 -16.41
N ALA A 70 -9.93 -42.41 -16.07
CA ALA A 70 -9.07 -41.58 -15.23
C ALA A 70 -8.84 -40.18 -15.83
N VAL A 71 -8.67 -40.10 -17.16
CA VAL A 71 -8.50 -38.83 -17.88
C VAL A 71 -9.73 -37.94 -17.74
N VAL A 72 -10.93 -38.49 -17.94
CA VAL A 72 -12.18 -37.72 -17.82
C VAL A 72 -12.39 -37.24 -16.40
N ARG A 73 -12.08 -38.06 -15.38
CA ARG A 73 -12.11 -37.64 -13.97
C ARG A 73 -11.19 -36.47 -13.71
N LEU A 74 -9.93 -36.59 -14.13
CA LEU A 74 -8.93 -35.54 -13.94
C LEU A 74 -9.39 -34.22 -14.59
N LEU A 75 -9.80 -34.28 -15.86
CA LEU A 75 -10.25 -33.09 -16.61
C LEU A 75 -11.51 -32.47 -15.99
N ALA A 76 -12.43 -33.28 -15.47
CA ALA A 76 -13.66 -32.80 -14.83
C ALA A 76 -13.39 -31.89 -13.62
N VAL A 77 -12.30 -32.13 -12.88
CA VAL A 77 -11.90 -31.28 -11.74
C VAL A 77 -10.95 -30.17 -12.19
N GLN A 78 -10.00 -30.46 -13.08
CA GLN A 78 -8.97 -29.48 -13.48
C GLN A 78 -9.53 -28.32 -14.31
N LEU A 79 -10.51 -28.56 -15.19
CA LEU A 79 -11.07 -27.51 -16.04
C LEU A 79 -11.74 -26.38 -15.22
N PRO A 80 -12.67 -26.66 -14.29
CA PRO A 80 -13.21 -25.62 -13.42
C PRO A 80 -12.15 -24.89 -12.58
N LEU A 81 -11.13 -25.61 -12.10
CA LEU A 81 -10.04 -25.00 -11.32
C LEU A 81 -9.17 -24.08 -12.19
N LEU A 82 -8.96 -24.41 -13.46
CA LEU A 82 -8.30 -23.51 -14.42
C LEU A 82 -9.16 -22.25 -14.65
N CYS A 83 -10.48 -22.42 -14.82
CA CYS A 83 -11.40 -21.30 -14.95
C CYS A 83 -11.40 -20.40 -13.70
N PHE A 84 -11.30 -20.97 -12.50
CA PHE A 84 -11.12 -20.21 -11.25
C PHE A 84 -9.89 -19.29 -11.28
N HIS A 85 -8.76 -19.74 -11.83
CA HIS A 85 -7.56 -18.92 -11.89
C HIS A 85 -7.81 -17.65 -12.69
N LEU A 86 -8.43 -17.79 -13.86
CA LEU A 86 -8.70 -16.68 -14.77
C LEU A 86 -9.82 -15.77 -14.27
N ALA A 87 -10.89 -16.36 -13.72
CA ALA A 87 -12.10 -15.63 -13.35
C ALA A 87 -12.07 -15.06 -11.93
N SER A 88 -11.17 -15.54 -11.05
CA SER A 88 -11.16 -15.13 -9.65
C SER A 88 -9.75 -14.84 -9.15
N LEU A 89 -8.80 -15.77 -9.28
CA LEU A 89 -7.48 -15.58 -8.67
C LEU A 89 -6.71 -14.37 -9.25
N ILE A 90 -6.63 -14.26 -10.58
CA ILE A 90 -5.96 -13.14 -11.24
C ILE A 90 -6.68 -11.82 -10.92
N PRO A 91 -8.02 -11.68 -11.08
CA PRO A 91 -8.73 -10.48 -10.69
C PRO A 91 -8.58 -10.10 -9.21
N ILE A 92 -8.49 -11.06 -8.28
CA ILE A 92 -8.26 -10.78 -6.85
C ILE A 92 -6.86 -10.19 -6.65
N ALA A 93 -5.85 -10.75 -7.32
CA ALA A 93 -4.49 -10.22 -7.26
C ALA A 93 -4.42 -8.80 -7.85
N GLU A 94 -5.10 -8.55 -8.98
CA GLU A 94 -5.21 -7.22 -9.58
C GLU A 94 -5.93 -6.23 -8.67
N LEU A 95 -7.02 -6.63 -8.02
CA LEU A 95 -7.75 -5.79 -7.06
C LEU A 95 -6.82 -5.38 -5.90
N ALA A 96 -6.12 -6.34 -5.31
CA ALA A 96 -5.17 -6.06 -4.23
C ALA A 96 -4.04 -5.12 -4.70
N ASP A 97 -3.50 -5.35 -5.89
CA ASP A 97 -2.46 -4.49 -6.46
C ASP A 97 -2.97 -3.06 -6.73
N GLN A 98 -4.19 -2.92 -7.27
CA GLN A 98 -4.82 -1.62 -7.47
C GLN A 98 -4.99 -0.85 -6.16
N LEU A 99 -5.53 -1.50 -5.12
CA LEU A 99 -5.71 -0.88 -3.80
C LEU A 99 -4.37 -0.45 -3.19
N ARG A 100 -3.28 -1.15 -3.50
CA ARG A 100 -1.94 -0.83 -2.99
C ARG A 100 -1.22 0.26 -3.80
N GLN A 101 -1.34 0.24 -5.13
CA GLN A 101 -0.56 1.10 -6.03
C GLN A 101 -1.28 2.36 -6.51
N LEU A 102 -2.61 2.29 -6.75
CA LEU A 102 -3.38 3.42 -7.26
C LEU A 102 -3.32 4.65 -6.33
N PRO A 103 -3.46 4.50 -4.99
CA PRO A 103 -3.34 5.65 -4.10
C PRO A 103 -2.01 6.38 -4.19
N VAL A 104 -0.91 5.62 -4.34
CA VAL A 104 0.44 6.17 -4.47
C VAL A 104 0.58 6.97 -5.75
N ARG A 105 0.08 6.44 -6.88
CA ARG A 105 0.09 7.12 -8.17
C ARG A 105 -0.70 8.43 -8.14
N GLN A 106 -1.91 8.39 -7.58
CA GLN A 106 -2.78 9.57 -7.47
C GLN A 106 -2.17 10.64 -6.55
N ALA A 107 -1.67 10.23 -5.37
CA ALA A 107 -0.99 11.15 -4.45
C ALA A 107 0.23 11.80 -5.09
N THR A 108 1.04 11.02 -5.83
CA THR A 108 2.21 11.56 -6.54
C THR A 108 1.80 12.52 -7.65
N GLN A 109 0.75 12.21 -8.41
CA GLN A 109 0.24 13.10 -9.45
C GLN A 109 -0.24 14.43 -8.86
N THR A 110 -1.00 14.40 -7.76
CA THR A 110 -1.43 15.62 -7.06
C THR A 110 -0.25 16.41 -6.53
N LEU A 111 0.77 15.74 -5.98
CA LEU A 111 1.99 16.36 -5.50
C LEU A 111 2.73 17.11 -6.62
N ILE A 112 2.88 16.53 -7.81
CA ILE A 112 3.51 17.20 -8.97
C ILE A 112 2.63 18.33 -9.49
N ASN A 113 1.33 18.09 -9.69
CA ASN A 113 0.42 19.07 -10.27
C ASN A 113 0.29 20.34 -9.41
N GLN A 114 0.45 20.20 -8.10
CA GLN A 114 0.35 21.30 -7.15
C GLN A 114 1.72 21.89 -6.78
N GLN A 115 2.82 21.37 -7.32
CA GLN A 115 4.17 21.82 -7.00
C GLN A 115 4.39 23.27 -7.44
N ARG A 116 4.72 24.14 -6.50
CA ARG A 116 5.18 25.51 -6.79
C ARG A 116 6.65 25.50 -7.21
N SER A 117 7.08 26.54 -7.92
CA SER A 117 8.49 26.67 -8.34
C SER A 117 9.41 26.62 -7.12
N GLY A 118 10.43 25.75 -7.15
CA GLY A 118 11.38 25.56 -6.05
C GLY A 118 10.81 24.90 -4.79
N GLU A 119 9.56 24.40 -4.83
CA GLU A 119 8.93 23.72 -3.69
C GLU A 119 9.52 22.32 -3.50
N PRO A 120 10.19 22.05 -2.36
CA PRO A 120 10.75 20.73 -2.08
C PRO A 120 9.64 19.68 -1.91
N LEU A 121 9.98 18.43 -2.25
CA LEU A 121 9.08 17.29 -2.17
C LEU A 121 9.58 16.26 -1.16
N ALA A 122 8.67 15.76 -0.34
CA ALA A 122 8.96 14.73 0.66
C ALA A 122 7.88 13.64 0.71
N MET A 123 8.24 12.50 1.29
CA MET A 123 7.32 11.46 1.70
C MET A 123 7.69 11.00 3.10
N VAL A 124 6.69 10.96 3.97
CA VAL A 124 6.88 10.65 5.39
C VAL A 124 6.01 9.47 5.78
N GLY A 125 6.63 8.53 6.49
CA GLY A 125 5.96 7.45 7.19
C GLY A 125 5.97 6.13 6.44
N ALA A 126 4.82 5.69 5.89
CA ALA A 126 4.70 4.48 5.07
C ALA A 126 5.36 4.69 3.70
N MET A 127 6.69 4.71 3.66
CA MET A 127 7.46 5.08 2.49
C MET A 127 7.24 4.11 1.32
N LYS A 128 7.02 4.67 0.12
CA LYS A 128 6.96 3.92 -1.15
C LYS A 128 8.00 4.50 -2.11
N PRO A 129 9.11 3.78 -2.37
CA PRO A 129 10.16 4.26 -3.28
C PRO A 129 9.64 4.55 -4.70
N SER A 130 8.55 3.91 -5.13
CA SER A 130 7.91 4.16 -6.42
C SER A 130 7.45 5.60 -6.62
N VAL A 131 7.21 6.37 -5.55
CA VAL A 131 6.89 7.80 -5.65
C VAL A 131 8.03 8.57 -6.33
N HIS A 132 9.29 8.19 -6.07
CA HIS A 132 10.44 8.80 -6.74
C HIS A 132 10.37 8.62 -8.27
N PHE A 133 9.99 7.42 -8.72
CA PHE A 133 9.85 7.11 -10.14
C PHE A 133 8.70 7.90 -10.78
N TYR A 134 7.52 7.93 -10.15
CA TYR A 134 6.36 8.65 -10.67
C TYR A 134 6.56 10.17 -10.66
N ALA A 135 7.31 10.71 -9.70
CA ALA A 135 7.59 12.13 -9.61
C ALA A 135 8.63 12.63 -10.62
N GLY A 136 9.47 11.75 -11.14
CA GLY A 136 10.57 12.11 -12.05
C GLY A 136 11.60 13.08 -11.45
N GLN A 137 11.68 13.14 -10.12
CA GLN A 137 12.60 14.01 -9.38
C GLN A 137 12.87 13.43 -7.98
N VAL A 138 13.94 13.91 -7.31
CA VAL A 138 14.29 13.45 -5.97
C VAL A 138 13.23 13.86 -4.95
N ILE A 139 12.85 12.89 -4.11
CA ILE A 139 11.93 13.06 -2.98
C ILE A 139 12.67 12.68 -1.71
N LEU A 140 12.52 13.47 -0.66
CA LEU A 140 13.05 13.13 0.65
C LEU A 140 12.14 12.11 1.32
N PHE A 141 12.67 10.94 1.64
CA PHE A 141 11.95 9.91 2.39
C PHE A 141 12.36 9.96 3.85
N GLU A 142 11.39 9.99 4.75
CA GLU A 142 11.58 9.90 6.19
C GLU A 142 10.55 8.96 6.84
N GLY A 143 10.94 8.34 7.95
CA GLY A 143 10.14 7.34 8.66
C GLY A 143 8.99 7.91 9.50
N ARG A 144 8.55 7.15 10.50
CA ARG A 144 7.43 7.50 11.41
C ARG A 144 7.85 8.03 12.78
N SER A 145 9.15 8.01 13.10
CA SER A 145 9.66 8.43 14.41
C SER A 145 9.61 9.95 14.56
N ASP A 146 9.73 10.42 15.80
CA ASP A 146 10.01 11.84 16.09
C ASP A 146 11.29 12.32 15.41
N GLY A 147 12.37 11.53 15.44
CA GLY A 147 13.61 11.81 14.72
C GLY A 147 13.41 11.94 13.20
N ALA A 148 12.39 11.30 12.62
CA ALA A 148 12.07 11.46 11.20
C ALA A 148 11.59 12.88 10.86
N LEU A 149 10.87 13.55 11.77
CA LEU A 149 10.48 14.95 11.60
C LEU A 149 11.71 15.86 11.67
N VAL A 150 12.58 15.64 12.66
CA VAL A 150 13.84 16.39 12.82
C VAL A 150 14.74 16.21 11.60
N ASN A 151 14.90 14.97 11.13
CA ASN A 151 15.64 14.66 9.92
C ASN A 151 15.06 15.36 8.69
N LEU A 152 13.72 15.35 8.52
CA LEU A 152 13.09 16.02 7.40
C LEU A 152 13.41 17.52 7.42
N ALA A 153 13.23 18.17 8.56
CA ALA A 153 13.50 19.59 8.73
C ALA A 153 14.97 19.92 8.42
N ASP A 154 15.91 19.13 8.96
CA ASP A 154 17.34 19.33 8.69
C ASP A 154 17.70 19.08 7.22
N ARG A 155 17.20 18.00 6.61
CA ARG A 155 17.46 17.67 5.20
C ARG A 155 16.91 18.72 4.24
N LEU A 156 15.77 19.31 4.51
CA LEU A 156 15.23 20.39 3.67
C LEU A 156 16.19 21.60 3.58
N ASN A 157 17.07 21.78 4.56
CA ASN A 157 18.06 22.85 4.59
C ASN A 157 19.45 22.43 4.11
N HIS A 158 19.77 21.13 4.12
CA HIS A 158 21.14 20.64 3.90
C HIS A 158 21.29 19.59 2.78
N GLU A 159 20.20 19.14 2.15
CA GLU A 159 20.25 18.14 1.09
C GLU A 159 20.92 18.68 -0.19
N GLN A 160 21.85 17.91 -0.75
CA GLN A 160 22.64 18.30 -1.94
C GLN A 160 22.74 17.19 -3.01
N ARG A 161 22.00 16.10 -2.87
CA ARG A 161 22.05 14.97 -3.83
C ARG A 161 21.69 15.40 -5.25
N ARG A 162 22.34 14.78 -6.23
CA ARG A 162 22.06 14.99 -7.66
C ARG A 162 20.58 14.72 -7.96
N GLY A 163 19.92 15.67 -8.62
CA GLY A 163 18.49 15.58 -8.95
C GLY A 163 17.56 16.16 -7.88
N TRP A 164 18.09 16.61 -6.74
CA TRP A 164 17.36 17.43 -5.79
C TRP A 164 17.07 18.81 -6.36
N ARG A 165 15.80 19.24 -6.27
CA ARG A 165 15.33 20.54 -6.77
C ARG A 165 14.96 21.52 -5.66
N GLY A 166 14.94 21.07 -4.40
CA GLY A 166 14.67 21.95 -3.28
C GLY A 166 15.87 22.84 -2.96
N VAL A 167 15.60 24.01 -2.40
CA VAL A 167 16.62 24.99 -2.01
C VAL A 167 16.49 25.30 -0.52
N PRO A 168 17.60 25.48 0.22
CA PRO A 168 17.55 25.88 1.63
C PRO A 168 16.71 27.15 1.84
N LEU A 169 15.98 27.23 2.96
CA LEU A 169 14.99 28.29 3.20
C LEU A 169 15.58 29.72 3.15
N GLN A 170 16.87 29.85 3.43
CA GLN A 170 17.60 31.14 3.48
C GLN A 170 18.11 31.59 2.10
N SER A 171 17.99 30.76 1.07
CA SER A 171 18.50 31.08 -0.27
C SER A 171 17.48 31.85 -1.12
N SER A 172 17.97 32.62 -2.08
CA SER A 172 17.12 33.28 -3.08
C SER A 172 16.32 32.24 -3.89
N GLY A 173 15.00 32.43 -3.99
CA GLY A 173 14.10 31.53 -4.72
C GLY A 173 13.63 30.30 -3.93
N ALA A 174 13.93 30.21 -2.63
CA ALA A 174 13.43 29.14 -1.79
C ALA A 174 11.91 29.23 -1.57
N SER A 175 11.21 28.11 -1.74
CA SER A 175 9.81 28.02 -1.34
C SER A 175 9.67 28.03 0.18
N PRO A 176 8.74 28.82 0.74
CA PRO A 176 8.45 28.83 2.18
C PRO A 176 7.72 27.56 2.63
N THR A 177 7.18 26.79 1.68
CA THR A 177 6.43 25.57 1.92
C THR A 177 7.15 24.34 1.40
N VAL A 178 6.81 23.18 1.95
CA VAL A 178 7.18 21.86 1.46
C VAL A 178 5.91 21.08 1.13
N LEU A 179 5.94 20.37 0.00
CA LEU A 179 4.91 19.40 -0.35
C LEU A 179 5.33 18.02 0.11
N MET A 180 4.43 17.33 0.79
CA MET A 180 4.72 15.99 1.27
C MET A 180 3.53 15.04 1.13
N ILE A 181 3.85 13.78 0.85
CA ILE A 181 2.93 12.66 1.03
C ILE A 181 3.15 12.10 2.43
N ILE A 182 2.09 12.00 3.23
CA ILE A 182 2.15 11.48 4.60
C ILE A 182 1.03 10.45 4.82
N ASP A 183 1.36 9.32 5.45
CA ASP A 183 0.36 8.29 5.72
C ASP A 183 -0.48 8.57 6.97
N GLN A 184 -1.72 8.06 7.00
CA GLN A 184 -2.67 8.26 8.10
C GLN A 184 -2.13 7.85 9.47
N GLY A 185 -1.29 6.81 9.55
CA GLY A 185 -0.68 6.39 10.80
C GLY A 185 0.27 7.45 11.35
N THR A 186 1.06 8.06 10.46
CA THR A 186 2.03 9.11 10.80
C THR A 186 1.35 10.42 11.18
N ILE A 187 0.29 10.81 10.46
CA ILE A 187 -0.54 11.99 10.79
C ILE A 187 -1.02 11.96 12.25
N ARG A 188 -1.34 10.77 12.79
CA ARG A 188 -1.88 10.61 14.15
C ARG A 188 -0.81 10.76 15.24
N GLN A 189 0.48 10.69 14.89
CA GLN A 189 1.58 10.79 15.85
C GLN A 189 1.66 12.18 16.47
N LYS A 190 2.07 12.25 17.75
CA LYS A 190 2.10 13.51 18.51
C LYS A 190 2.99 14.59 17.89
N HIS A 191 4.10 14.19 17.27
CA HIS A 191 5.06 15.12 16.67
C HIS A 191 4.55 15.77 15.37
N TRP A 192 3.58 15.17 14.67
CA TRP A 192 2.95 15.75 13.46
C TRP A 192 1.68 16.58 13.74
N ARG A 193 1.21 16.63 14.98
CA ARG A 193 0.04 17.44 15.38
C ARG A 193 0.42 18.92 15.48
N GLY A 194 -0.54 19.79 15.20
CA GLY A 194 -0.37 21.24 15.38
C GLY A 194 0.33 21.98 14.21
N LEU A 195 0.84 21.27 13.21
CA LEU A 195 1.48 21.87 12.03
C LEU A 195 0.51 22.65 11.12
N GLN A 196 -0.80 22.42 11.28
CA GLN A 196 -1.89 23.04 10.48
C GLN A 196 -1.61 23.01 8.96
N PRO A 197 -1.44 21.81 8.37
CA PRO A 197 -1.13 21.67 6.96
C PRO A 197 -2.33 22.06 6.07
N GLU A 198 -2.04 22.58 4.87
CA GLU A 198 -3.03 22.63 3.80
C GLU A 198 -3.16 21.22 3.18
N THR A 199 -4.35 20.63 3.27
CA THR A 199 -4.61 19.30 2.68
C THR A 199 -5.04 19.45 1.22
N LEU A 200 -4.22 18.92 0.31
CA LEU A 200 -4.45 19.03 -1.13
C LEU A 200 -5.19 17.82 -1.72
N GLY A 201 -5.18 16.69 -1.02
CA GLY A 201 -5.87 15.47 -1.45
C GLY A 201 -5.65 14.31 -0.50
N ARG A 202 -6.57 13.33 -0.56
CA ARG A 202 -6.51 12.06 0.19
C ARG A 202 -6.70 10.91 -0.77
N PHE A 203 -5.81 9.94 -0.71
CA PHE A 203 -5.78 8.78 -1.60
C PHE A 203 -5.42 7.55 -0.78
N GLY A 204 -6.39 6.65 -0.56
CA GLY A 204 -6.21 5.50 0.33
C GLY A 204 -5.68 5.93 1.71
N ILE A 205 -4.54 5.39 2.11
CA ILE A 205 -3.88 5.73 3.38
C ILE A 205 -3.00 6.98 3.32
N TYR A 206 -2.83 7.59 2.15
CA TYR A 206 -1.94 8.73 1.94
C TYR A 206 -2.72 10.05 1.89
N THR A 207 -2.12 11.09 2.43
CA THR A 207 -2.60 12.47 2.31
C THR A 207 -1.49 13.32 1.71
N VAL A 208 -1.84 14.19 0.77
CA VAL A 208 -0.92 15.20 0.24
C VAL A 208 -1.08 16.46 1.06
N TRP A 209 -0.01 16.86 1.72
CA TRP A 209 0.06 18.06 2.55
C TRP A 209 1.00 19.09 1.94
N ARG A 210 0.61 20.36 2.05
CA ARG A 210 1.53 21.48 2.01
C ARG A 210 1.71 22.02 3.42
N VAL A 211 2.95 22.17 3.84
CA VAL A 211 3.32 22.63 5.19
C VAL A 211 4.28 23.79 5.09
N GLU A 212 4.10 24.81 5.93
CA GLU A 212 5.08 25.88 6.09
C GLU A 212 6.36 25.33 6.71
N ARG A 213 7.50 25.57 6.06
CA ARG A 213 8.80 25.06 6.53
C ARG A 213 9.23 25.69 7.84
N THR A 214 8.81 26.92 8.13
CA THR A 214 9.03 27.58 9.43
C THR A 214 8.40 26.78 10.55
N ARG A 215 7.11 26.43 10.44
CA ARG A 215 6.40 25.59 11.42
C ARG A 215 7.04 24.22 11.60
N LEU A 216 7.50 23.62 10.49
CA LEU A 216 8.21 22.35 10.55
C LEU A 216 9.54 22.48 11.31
N ASN A 217 10.29 23.55 11.07
CA ASN A 217 11.54 23.84 11.77
C ASN A 217 11.31 24.16 13.25
N ASP A 218 10.27 24.93 13.59
CA ASP A 218 9.89 25.24 14.97
C ASP A 218 9.56 23.94 15.72
N ARG A 219 8.78 23.06 15.10
CA ARG A 219 8.45 21.75 15.67
C ARG A 219 9.67 20.84 15.82
N ALA A 220 10.61 20.90 14.86
CA ALA A 220 11.87 20.17 14.96
C ALA A 220 12.72 20.71 16.12
N ALA A 221 12.79 22.03 16.32
CA ALA A 221 13.54 22.65 17.40
C ALA A 221 12.97 22.27 18.79
N GLU A 222 11.64 22.18 18.93
CA GLU A 222 11.01 21.66 20.14
C GLU A 222 11.46 20.22 20.44
N LEU A 223 11.42 19.32 19.44
CA LEU A 223 11.86 17.93 19.62
C LEU A 223 13.34 17.82 19.93
N MET A 224 14.17 18.67 19.33
CA MET A 224 15.61 18.75 19.64
C MET A 224 15.84 19.22 21.08
N SER A 225 15.02 20.15 21.58
CA SER A 225 15.09 20.56 22.99
C SER A 225 14.66 19.45 23.96
N ASP A 226 13.80 18.53 23.50
CA ASP A 226 13.40 17.32 24.22
C ASP A 226 14.41 16.15 24.09
N GLY A 227 15.55 16.37 23.40
CA GLY A 227 16.64 15.41 23.27
C GLY A 227 16.60 14.52 22.02
N VAL A 228 15.84 14.90 20.99
CA VAL A 228 15.79 14.18 19.69
C VAL A 228 16.78 14.80 18.71
N ASP A 229 17.80 14.05 18.31
CA ASP A 229 18.82 14.52 17.36
C ASP A 229 18.55 14.14 15.90
N ALA A 230 19.12 14.92 14.98
CA ALA A 230 19.15 14.60 13.55
C ALA A 230 20.19 13.51 13.27
N ASP A 231 19.72 12.34 12.81
CA ASP A 231 20.56 11.14 12.61
C ASP A 231 20.75 10.77 11.13
N TRP A 232 20.17 11.52 10.19
CA TRP A 232 20.14 11.13 8.78
C TRP A 232 21.52 11.10 8.10
N ARG A 233 22.51 11.79 8.67
CA ARG A 233 23.91 11.77 8.20
C ARG A 233 24.69 10.57 8.73
N GLU A 234 24.17 9.92 9.77
CA GLU A 234 24.80 8.74 10.33
C GLU A 234 24.54 7.54 9.42
N PRO A 235 25.58 6.80 9.03
CA PRO A 235 25.40 5.60 8.24
C PRO A 235 24.63 4.56 9.06
N ARG A 236 23.41 4.24 8.62
CA ARG A 236 22.61 3.14 9.15
C ARG A 236 22.63 1.99 8.15
N PRO A 237 23.22 0.83 8.49
CA PRO A 237 23.26 -0.34 7.61
C PRO A 237 21.87 -0.78 7.14
N GLU A 238 20.85 -0.48 7.93
CA GLU A 238 19.46 -0.88 7.68
C GLU A 238 18.70 0.12 6.79
N ARG A 239 19.29 1.29 6.49
CA ARG A 239 18.63 2.30 5.65
C ARG A 239 18.79 2.05 4.15
N PHE A 240 19.75 1.23 3.69
CA PHE A 240 19.81 0.57 2.36
C PHE A 240 20.85 -0.55 2.36
#